data_AF-A0A1X0WZV5-F1
#
_entry.id   AF-A0A1X0WZV5-F1
#
_cell.length_a   1.000
_cell.length_b   1.000
_cell.length_c   1.000
_cell.angle_alpha   90.00
_cell.angle_beta   90.00
_cell.angle_gamma   90.00
#
_symmetry.space_group_name_H-M   'P 1'
#
loop_
_entity.id
_entity.type
_entity.pdbx_description
1 polymer ?
#
loop_
_entity_poly.entity_id
_entity_poly.type
_entity_poly.pdbx_seq_one_letter_code
_entity_poly.pdbx_strand_id
1 'polypeptide(L)' 'MSPMGKKTVRWIKPEDLDERMSSSRNILAKDRFDQPVFLFENDFALRWFADKYPDVELEEKM' A
#
# COMPACT_ATOMS: atom_id res chain seq x y z
N MET A 1 -19.30 14.42 9.23
CA MET A 1 -18.77 13.33 8.37
C MET A 1 -17.32 13.71 8.08
N SER A 2 -16.35 13.06 8.71
CA SER A 2 -14.95 13.25 8.31
C SER A 2 -14.84 12.74 6.87
N PRO A 3 -14.34 13.53 5.91
CA PRO A 3 -14.11 13.01 4.58
C PRO A 3 -13.12 11.87 4.74
N MET A 4 -13.56 10.64 4.48
CA MET A 4 -12.62 9.53 4.33
C MET A 4 -11.73 9.95 3.16
N GLY A 5 -10.48 10.32 3.47
CA GLY A 5 -9.50 10.68 2.47
C GLY A 5 -9.49 9.64 1.36
N LYS A 6 -9.27 10.08 0.12
CA LYS A 6 -9.23 9.21 -1.05
C LYS A 6 -8.22 8.10 -0.79
N LYS A 7 -8.71 6.88 -0.55
CA LYS A 7 -7.86 5.73 -0.27
C LYS A 7 -7.30 5.21 -1.58
N THR A 8 -5.98 5.07 -1.66
CA THR A 8 -5.29 4.52 -2.82
C THR A 8 -4.89 3.09 -2.51
N VAL A 9 -5.19 2.18 -3.42
CA VAL A 9 -4.90 0.75 -3.26
C VAL A 9 -3.78 0.36 -4.20
N ARG A 10 -2.78 -0.36 -3.70
CA ARG A 10 -1.69 -0.92 -4.51
C ARG A 10 -1.38 -2.33 -4.10
N TRP A 11 -1.19 -3.20 -5.09
CA TRP A 11 -0.70 -4.54 -4.87
C TRP A 11 0.81 -4.53 -4.80
N ILE A 12 1.36 -5.44 -4.01
CA ILE A 12 2.80 -5.64 -3.87
C ILE A 12 3.10 -7.10 -4.20
N LYS A 13 4.26 -7.37 -4.79
CA LYS A 13 4.68 -8.75 -4.99
C LYS A 13 5.01 -9.38 -3.62
N PRO A 14 4.62 -10.64 -3.36
CA PRO A 14 4.95 -11.31 -2.11
C PRO A 14 6.47 -11.42 -1.86
N GLU A 15 7.29 -11.39 -2.91
CA GLU A 15 8.75 -11.43 -2.82
C GLU A 15 9.34 -10.12 -2.27
N ASP A 16 8.70 -8.99 -2.56
CA ASP A 16 9.12 -7.65 -2.12
C ASP A 16 8.41 -7.22 -0.82
N LEU A 17 7.46 -8.03 -0.33
CA LEU A 17 6.70 -7.74 0.86
C LEU A 17 7.52 -7.94 2.13
N ASP A 18 7.68 -6.86 2.91
CA ASP A 18 8.10 -6.93 4.30
C ASP A 18 6.97 -6.46 5.22
N GLU A 19 6.59 -7.28 6.21
CA GLU A 19 5.54 -6.96 7.18
C GLU A 19 5.82 -5.66 7.95
N ARG A 20 7.09 -5.26 8.07
CA ARG A 20 7.54 -4.00 8.70
C ARG A 20 7.21 -2.76 7.87
N MET A 21 6.79 -2.93 6.62
CA MET A 21 6.36 -1.83 5.77
C MET A 21 5.00 -1.27 6.18
N SER A 22 4.18 -2.08 6.86
CA SER A 22 2.89 -1.67 7.41
C SER A 22 3.05 -0.56 8.46
N SER A 23 2.18 0.44 8.42
CA SER A 23 2.23 1.61 9.32
C SER A 23 0.85 2.22 9.50
N SER A 24 0.69 3.19 10.41
CA SER A 24 -0.61 3.85 10.61
C SER A 24 -1.20 4.49 9.35
N ARG A 25 -0.35 4.83 8.36
CA ARG A 25 -0.72 5.47 7.08
C ARG A 25 -0.83 4.52 5.88
N ASN A 26 -0.39 3.28 6.03
CA ASN A 26 -0.49 2.26 5.00
C ASN A 26 -0.84 0.92 5.67
N ILE A 27 -2.02 0.38 5.34
CA ILE A 27 -2.50 -0.85 5.96
C ILE A 27 -2.18 -2.00 5.01
N LEU A 28 -1.40 -2.97 5.50
CA LEU A 28 -1.22 -4.24 4.82
C LEU A 28 -2.49 -5.08 5.00
N ALA A 29 -3.12 -5.43 3.89
CA ALA A 29 -4.25 -6.32 3.82
C ALA A 29 -3.97 -7.42 2.80
N LYS A 30 -4.90 -8.38 2.70
CA LYS A 30 -4.89 -9.41 1.67
C LYS A 30 -6.15 -9.29 0.83
N ASP A 31 -6.04 -9.49 -0.47
CA ASP A 31 -7.20 -9.54 -1.35
C ASP A 31 -7.90 -10.91 -1.32
N ARG A 32 -8.93 -11.09 -2.15
CA ARG A 32 -9.72 -12.35 -2.23
C ARG A 32 -8.92 -13.57 -2.72
N PHE A 33 -7.71 -13.37 -3.22
CA PHE A 33 -6.81 -14.39 -3.75
C PHE A 33 -5.55 -14.54 -2.88
N ASP A 34 -5.60 -14.08 -1.62
CA ASP A 34 -4.47 -14.05 -0.69
C ASP A 34 -3.28 -13.20 -1.18
N GLN A 35 -3.49 -12.31 -2.16
CA GLN A 35 -2.41 -11.41 -2.61
C GLN A 35 -2.27 -10.23 -1.65
N PRO A 36 -1.04 -9.88 -1.25
CA PRO A 36 -0.81 -8.76 -0.35
C PRO A 36 -1.09 -7.43 -1.06
N VAL A 37 -1.81 -6.55 -0.35
CA VAL A 37 -2.26 -5.26 -0.86
C VAL A 37 -2.08 -4.19 0.22
N PHE A 38 -1.56 -3.03 -0.18
CA PHE A 38 -1.45 -1.85 0.66
C PHE A 38 -2.60 -0.88 0.41
N LEU A 39 -3.26 -0.50 1.49
CA LEU A 39 -4.27 0.55 1.53
C LEU A 39 -3.62 1.82 2.05
N PHE A 40 -3.39 2.79 1.17
CA PHE A 40 -2.83 4.09 1.51
C PHE A 40 -3.95 5.08 1.83
N GLU A 41 -3.75 5.89 2.87
CA GLU A 41 -4.73 6.90 3.28
C GLU A 41 -4.85 8.07 2.27
N ASN A 42 -3.79 8.35 1.51
CA ASN A 42 -3.71 9.41 0.52
C ASN A 42 -2.47 9.25 -0.40
N ASP A 43 -2.34 10.13 -1.40
CA ASP A 43 -1.19 10.16 -2.31
C ASP A 43 0.15 10.47 -1.63
N PHE A 44 0.14 11.17 -0.49
CA PHE A 44 1.35 11.43 0.29
C PHE A 44 1.92 10.14 0.89
N ALA A 45 1.06 9.28 1.45
CA ALA A 45 1.47 8.00 1.99
C ALA A 45 2.06 7.09 0.90
N LEU A 46 1.51 7.15 -0.31
CA LEU A 46 2.05 6.43 -1.47
C LEU A 46 3.46 6.92 -1.84
N ARG A 47 3.64 8.25 -2.00
CA ARG A 47 4.96 8.82 -2.33
C ARG A 47 5.99 8.54 -1.24
N TRP A 48 5.60 8.71 0.03
CA TRP A 48 6.46 8.42 1.18
C TRP A 48 6.88 6.94 1.23
N PHE A 49 6.00 6.03 0.84
CA PHE A 49 6.33 4.61 0.74
C PHE A 49 7.33 4.35 -0.38
N ALA A 50 7.10 4.90 -1.57
CA ALA A 50 8.01 4.75 -2.72
C ALA A 50 9.41 5.35 -2.43
N ASP A 51 9.47 6.48 -1.72
CA ASP A 51 10.74 7.09 -1.31
C ASP A 51 11.50 6.23 -0.29
N LYS A 52 10.77 5.54 0.61
CA LYS A 52 11.35 4.69 1.65
C LYS A 52 11.79 3.32 1.11
N TYR A 53 11.05 2.79 0.14
CA TYR A 53 11.27 1.48 -0.46
C TYR A 53 11.32 1.60 -1.99
N PRO A 54 12.40 2.19 -2.53
CA PRO A 54 12.53 2.43 -3.97
C PRO A 54 12.63 1.14 -4.78
N ASP A 55 13.04 0.04 -4.15
CA ASP A 55 13.17 -1.28 -4.78
C ASP A 55 11.84 -2.05 -4.83
N VAL A 56 10.79 -1.55 -4.17
CA VAL A 56 9.49 -2.21 -4.12
C VAL A 56 8.60 -1.75 -5.27
N GLU A 57 8.16 -2.70 -6.09
CA GLU A 57 7.21 -2.42 -7.16
C GLU A 57 5.76 -2.51 -6.65
N LEU A 58 5.05 -1.39 -6.76
CA LEU A 58 3.62 -1.29 -6.44
C LEU A 58 2.79 -1.33 -7.72
N GLU A 59 1.93 -2.33 -7.86
CA GLU A 59 1.02 -2.47 -8.98
C GLU A 59 -0.33 -1.77 -8.71
N GLU A 60 -0.84 -1.05 -9.71
CA GLU A 60 -2.23 -0.59 -9.75
C GLU A 60 -3.02 -1.56 -10.64
N LYS A 61 -3.83 -2.45 -10.04
CA LYS A 61 -4.83 -3.21 -10.81
C LYS A 61 -6.05 -2.30 -11.01
N MET A 62 -6.29 -1.92 -12.26
CA MET A 62 -7.50 -1.21 -12.71
C MET A 62 -8.73 -2.11 -12.68
#